data_AF-X1J219-F1
#
_entry.id   AF-X1J219-F1
#
_cell.length_a   1.000
_cell.length_b   1.000
_cell.length_c   1.000
_cell.angle_alpha   90.00
_cell.angle_beta   90.00
_cell.angle_gamma   90.00
#
_symmetry.space_group_name_H-M   'P 1'
#
loop_
_entity.id
_entity.type
_entity.pdbx_description
1 polymer ?
#
loop_
_entity_poly.entity_id
_entity_poly.type
_entity_poly.pdbx_seq_one_letter_code
_entity_poly.pdbx_strand_id
1 'polypeptide(L)'
;KIRTKKVDKEVVGENEITEILSNWTGIPVYKLTSSESSKLLGMEDELHKRVIGQDEAIKTVSKAIRRSRSGLKDPKRPIGSFMFLGPSGVGKTELAKTIAEFLFDKEEALIQVDMSEYMEKHSVSKLVGSPPGYVGYDEGGQLTEMVRRKPYSVILLDEIEKAHPDVFNILLQIFEEGRLTDSQGKRVDFKNTVIVMTSNLGAREIQKSTPMGFKIINTEDLSYDEIKEKVMSE
;
A
#
# COMPACT_ATOMS: atom_id res chain seq x y z
N LYS A 1 -23.72 -57.29 -23.31
CA LYS A 1 -24.10 -56.19 -22.36
C LYS A 1 -22.85 -55.34 -22.10
N ILE A 2 -22.71 -54.22 -22.80
CA ILE A 2 -21.60 -53.27 -22.58
C ILE A 2 -21.98 -52.44 -21.34
N ARG A 3 -21.21 -52.59 -20.26
CA ARG A 3 -21.31 -51.73 -19.07
C ARG A 3 -20.70 -50.38 -19.44
N THR A 4 -21.54 -49.38 -19.69
CA THR A 4 -21.12 -47.98 -19.74
C THR A 4 -20.68 -47.58 -18.34
N LYS A 5 -19.36 -47.40 -18.14
CA LYS A 5 -18.84 -46.68 -16.97
C LYS A 5 -19.45 -45.27 -16.99
N LYS A 6 -20.23 -44.93 -15.97
CA LYS A 6 -20.55 -43.53 -15.68
C LYS A 6 -19.22 -42.82 -15.46
N VAL A 7 -18.90 -41.88 -16.34
CA VAL A 7 -17.87 -40.89 -16.09
C VAL A 7 -18.54 -39.87 -15.19
N ASP A 8 -18.28 -39.95 -13.89
CA ASP A 8 -18.64 -38.85 -13.00
C ASP A 8 -17.82 -37.64 -13.48
N LYS A 9 -18.51 -36.61 -13.97
CA LYS A 9 -17.87 -35.32 -14.22
C LYS A 9 -17.49 -34.79 -12.86
N GLU A 10 -16.22 -34.90 -12.49
CA GLU A 10 -15.65 -34.10 -11.40
C GLU A 10 -15.89 -32.63 -11.75
N VAL A 11 -16.80 -32.00 -11.03
CA VAL A 11 -17.10 -30.58 -11.21
C VAL A 11 -16.16 -29.83 -10.29
N VAL A 12 -15.30 -29.00 -10.88
CA VAL A 12 -14.44 -28.09 -10.14
C VAL A 12 -15.32 -27.00 -9.51
N GLY A 13 -15.34 -26.92 -8.18
CA GLY A 13 -16.06 -25.93 -7.41
C GLY A 13 -15.20 -24.71 -7.06
N GLU A 14 -15.79 -23.76 -6.34
CA GLU A 14 -15.09 -22.53 -5.94
C GLU A 14 -13.92 -22.80 -4.97
N ASN A 15 -14.01 -23.87 -4.17
CA ASN A 15 -12.98 -24.23 -3.19
C ASN A 15 -11.71 -24.72 -3.88
N GLU A 16 -11.84 -25.59 -4.89
CA GLU A 16 -10.69 -26.08 -5.66
C GLU A 16 -10.02 -24.94 -6.44
N ILE A 17 -10.79 -24.00 -7.01
CA ILE A 17 -10.26 -22.82 -7.68
C ILE A 17 -9.50 -21.92 -6.68
N THR A 18 -10.05 -21.74 -5.48
CA THR A 18 -9.46 -20.91 -4.43
C THR A 18 -8.14 -21.49 -3.92
N GLU A 19 -8.06 -22.81 -3.74
CA GLU A 19 -6.84 -23.50 -3.31
C GLU A 19 -5.73 -23.35 -4.35
N ILE A 20 -6.03 -23.55 -5.63
CA ILE A 20 -5.06 -23.39 -6.72
C ILE A 20 -4.57 -21.94 -6.80
N LEU A 21 -5.48 -20.97 -6.75
CA LEU A 21 -5.09 -19.56 -6.80
C LEU A 21 -4.25 -19.17 -5.59
N SER A 22 -4.60 -19.63 -4.39
CA SER A 22 -3.84 -19.35 -3.16
C SER A 22 -2.44 -19.97 -3.21
N ASN A 23 -2.30 -21.17 -3.79
CA ASN A 23 -1.01 -21.82 -4.00
C ASN A 23 -0.14 -21.05 -5.01
N TRP A 24 -0.73 -20.50 -6.08
CA TRP A 24 0.00 -19.74 -7.09
C TRP A 24 0.41 -18.33 -6.64
N THR A 25 -0.49 -17.63 -5.96
CA THR A 25 -0.24 -16.26 -5.47
C THR A 25 0.49 -16.25 -4.13
N GLY A 26 0.47 -17.37 -3.41
CA GLY A 26 0.89 -17.44 -2.01
C GLY A 26 0.00 -16.61 -1.08
N ILE A 27 -1.18 -16.17 -1.55
CA ILE A 27 -2.09 -15.28 -0.84
C ILE A 27 -3.47 -15.91 -0.86
N PRO A 28 -4.07 -16.13 0.31
CA PRO A 28 -5.38 -16.74 0.37
C PRO A 28 -6.43 -15.95 -0.42
N VAL A 29 -7.01 -16.57 -1.45
CA VAL A 29 -8.05 -15.94 -2.27
C VAL A 29 -9.40 -16.09 -1.56
N TYR A 30 -9.58 -15.33 -0.50
CA TYR A 30 -10.90 -15.21 0.10
C TYR A 30 -11.69 -14.21 -0.76
N LYS A 31 -12.79 -14.68 -1.40
CA LYS A 31 -13.93 -13.78 -1.61
C LYS A 31 -14.36 -13.27 -0.23
N LEU A 32 -15.17 -12.19 -0.17
CA LEU A 32 -15.82 -11.74 1.07
C LEU A 32 -16.64 -12.88 1.70
N THR A 33 -15.97 -13.77 2.41
CA THR A 33 -16.53 -14.77 3.28
C THR A 33 -16.86 -14.06 4.58
N SER A 34 -17.72 -14.68 5.39
CA SER A 34 -18.00 -14.18 6.74
C SER A 34 -16.71 -13.98 7.56
N SER A 35 -15.66 -14.75 7.30
CA SER A 35 -14.35 -14.63 7.96
C SER A 35 -13.57 -13.38 7.52
N GLU A 36 -13.49 -13.05 6.22
CA GLU A 36 -12.80 -11.83 5.75
C GLU A 36 -13.51 -10.57 6.26
N SER A 37 -14.84 -10.57 6.23
CA SER A 37 -15.64 -9.45 6.77
C SER A 37 -15.39 -9.24 8.26
N SER A 38 -15.33 -10.33 9.04
CA SER A 38 -15.04 -10.27 10.47
C SER A 38 -13.61 -9.79 10.75
N LYS A 39 -12.62 -10.26 9.96
CA LYS A 39 -11.22 -9.79 10.04
C LYS A 39 -11.14 -8.28 9.82
N LEU A 40 -11.82 -7.77 8.79
CA LEU A 40 -11.83 -6.33 8.46
C LEU A 40 -12.57 -5.46 9.48
N LEU A 41 -13.55 -6.01 10.20
CA LEU A 41 -14.25 -5.30 11.28
C LEU A 41 -13.34 -5.06 12.49
N GLY A 42 -12.44 -6.00 12.79
CA GLY A 42 -11.43 -5.87 13.86
C GLY A 42 -10.11 -5.27 13.41
N MET A 43 -10.04 -4.64 12.23
CA MET A 43 -8.77 -4.19 11.65
C MET A 43 -8.03 -3.20 12.55
N GLU A 44 -8.71 -2.20 13.11
CA GLU A 44 -8.10 -1.22 14.02
C GLU A 44 -7.44 -1.90 15.22
N ASP A 45 -8.15 -2.81 15.89
CA ASP A 45 -7.64 -3.53 17.06
C ASP A 45 -6.42 -4.38 16.71
N GLU A 46 -6.44 -5.06 15.57
CA GLU A 46 -5.30 -5.86 15.09
C GLU A 46 -4.08 -4.97 14.78
N LEU A 47 -4.27 -3.82 14.12
CA LEU A 47 -3.17 -2.89 13.85
C LEU A 47 -2.60 -2.30 15.15
N HIS A 48 -3.44 -2.01 16.14
CA HIS A 48 -3.01 -1.46 17.43
C HIS A 48 -2.21 -2.43 18.31
N LYS A 49 -2.22 -3.73 18.03
CA LYS A 49 -1.33 -4.69 18.71
C LYS A 49 0.14 -4.41 18.45
N ARG A 50 0.47 -3.84 17.29
CA ARG A 50 1.84 -3.56 16.85
C ARG A 50 2.14 -2.06 16.79
N VAL A 51 1.15 -1.24 16.41
CA VAL A 51 1.30 0.21 16.27
C VAL A 51 0.68 0.93 17.47
N ILE A 52 1.52 1.60 18.26
CA ILE A 52 1.10 2.40 19.42
C ILE A 52 0.77 3.83 18.97
N GLY A 53 -0.39 4.33 19.38
CA GLY A 53 -0.91 5.64 18.95
C GLY A 53 -1.37 5.62 17.49
N GLN A 54 -1.25 6.76 16.79
CA GLN A 54 -1.65 6.92 15.39
C GLN A 54 -3.14 6.57 15.12
N ASP A 55 -4.01 6.77 16.11
CA ASP A 55 -5.41 6.34 16.09
C ASP A 55 -6.17 6.87 14.86
N GLU A 56 -5.93 8.14 14.51
CA GLU A 56 -6.55 8.75 13.33
C GLU A 56 -6.08 8.11 12.02
N ALA A 57 -4.77 7.84 11.89
CA ALA A 57 -4.22 7.23 10.69
C ALA A 57 -4.76 5.80 10.52
N ILE A 58 -4.74 5.02 11.61
CA ILE A 58 -5.27 3.65 11.64
C ILE A 58 -6.75 3.64 11.27
N LYS A 59 -7.58 4.49 11.90
CA LYS A 59 -9.01 4.60 11.59
C LYS A 59 -9.28 4.98 10.14
N THR A 60 -8.50 5.91 9.59
CA THR A 60 -8.64 6.38 8.21
C THR A 60 -8.29 5.28 7.21
N VAL A 61 -7.18 4.59 7.44
CA VAL A 61 -6.72 3.45 6.63
C VAL A 61 -7.75 2.32 6.66
N SER A 62 -8.18 1.91 7.85
CA SER A 62 -9.17 0.83 8.04
C SER A 62 -10.49 1.14 7.34
N LYS A 63 -10.98 2.39 7.42
CA LYS A 63 -12.21 2.83 6.73
C LYS A 63 -12.06 2.76 5.21
N ALA A 64 -10.92 3.20 4.66
CA ALA A 64 -10.67 3.16 3.22
C ALA A 64 -10.56 1.72 2.69
N ILE A 65 -9.84 0.86 3.41
CA ILE A 65 -9.68 -0.55 3.06
C ILE A 65 -11.03 -1.29 3.12
N ARG A 66 -11.83 -1.08 4.17
CA ARG A 66 -13.18 -1.67 4.26
C ARG A 66 -14.06 -1.27 3.08
N ARG A 67 -14.04 0.02 2.69
CA ARG A 67 -14.79 0.52 1.52
C ARG A 67 -14.32 -0.14 0.22
N SER A 68 -13.01 -0.32 0.09
CA SER A 68 -12.43 -1.01 -1.06
C SER A 68 -12.91 -2.46 -1.15
N ARG A 69 -12.82 -3.18 -0.03
CA ARG A 69 -13.16 -4.60 0.06
C ARG A 69 -14.66 -4.84 -0.09
N SER A 70 -15.52 -3.94 0.38
CA SER A 70 -16.97 -4.03 0.20
C SER A 70 -17.45 -3.73 -1.22
N GLY A 71 -16.55 -3.51 -2.19
CA GLY A 71 -16.90 -3.18 -3.57
C GLY A 71 -17.48 -1.77 -3.76
N LEU A 72 -17.34 -0.88 -2.77
CA LEU A 72 -17.85 0.49 -2.81
C LEU A 72 -16.83 1.50 -3.38
N LYS A 73 -15.66 1.04 -3.83
CA LYS A 73 -14.67 1.85 -4.54
C LYS A 73 -14.76 1.62 -6.05
N ASP A 74 -14.10 2.48 -6.82
CA ASP A 74 -13.78 2.19 -8.23
C ASP A 74 -12.86 0.95 -8.32
N PRO A 75 -13.27 -0.14 -8.98
CA PRO A 75 -12.47 -1.35 -9.11
C PRO A 75 -11.20 -1.15 -9.94
N LYS A 76 -11.09 -0.03 -10.70
CA LYS A 76 -9.89 0.29 -11.48
C LYS A 76 -8.77 0.86 -10.65
N ARG A 77 -9.02 1.34 -9.43
CA ARG A 77 -8.00 2.00 -8.60
C ARG A 77 -7.34 1.04 -7.62
N PRO A 78 -6.17 1.37 -7.03
CA PRO A 78 -5.60 0.64 -5.90
C PRO A 78 -6.58 0.50 -4.72
N ILE A 79 -6.31 -0.43 -3.80
CA ILE A 79 -7.13 -0.66 -2.58
C ILE A 79 -7.26 0.63 -1.76
N GLY A 80 -6.15 1.36 -1.65
CA GLY A 80 -6.09 2.68 -1.04
C GLY A 80 -4.75 3.32 -1.37
N SER A 81 -4.74 4.64 -1.42
CA SER A 81 -3.52 5.44 -1.54
C SER A 81 -3.49 6.42 -0.39
N PHE A 82 -2.41 6.41 0.39
CA PHE A 82 -2.27 7.18 1.62
C PHE A 82 -0.98 7.99 1.59
N MET A 83 -1.02 9.18 2.19
CA MET A 83 0.16 9.99 2.46
C MET A 83 0.29 10.16 3.97
N PHE A 84 1.37 9.63 4.55
CA PHE A 84 1.69 9.70 5.96
C PHE A 84 2.68 10.83 6.21
N LEU A 85 2.23 11.84 6.95
CA LEU A 85 3.01 13.02 7.29
C LEU A 85 3.46 12.95 8.76
N GLY A 86 4.65 13.47 9.08
CA GLY A 86 5.15 13.55 10.45
C GLY A 86 6.67 13.39 10.55
N PRO A 87 7.29 13.55 11.73
CA PRO A 87 8.73 13.35 11.87
C PRO A 87 9.17 11.89 11.62
N SER A 88 10.47 11.67 11.49
CA SER A 88 11.04 10.32 11.50
C SER A 88 10.82 9.66 12.86
N GLY A 89 10.74 8.32 12.87
CA GLY A 89 10.60 7.54 14.10
C GLY A 89 9.19 7.48 14.73
N VAL A 90 8.17 8.15 14.16
CA VAL A 90 6.79 8.14 14.69
C VAL A 90 5.95 6.91 14.28
N GLY A 91 6.53 5.98 13.51
CA GLY A 91 5.87 4.71 13.14
C GLY A 91 5.21 4.66 11.76
N LYS A 92 5.47 5.61 10.84
CA LYS A 92 4.90 5.60 9.47
C LYS A 92 5.22 4.31 8.70
N THR A 93 6.49 3.92 8.68
CA THR A 93 6.97 2.67 8.05
C THR A 93 6.41 1.43 8.77
N GLU A 94 6.30 1.49 10.10
CA GLU A 94 5.77 0.38 10.90
C GLU A 94 4.29 0.14 10.64
N LEU A 95 3.51 1.21 10.48
CA LEU A 95 2.12 1.11 10.07
C LEU A 95 1.98 0.47 8.67
N ALA A 96 2.83 0.84 7.72
CA ALA A 96 2.83 0.21 6.38
C ALA A 96 3.15 -1.29 6.44
N LYS A 97 4.14 -1.70 7.25
CA LYS A 97 4.48 -3.11 7.50
C LYS A 97 3.31 -3.87 8.11
N THR A 98 2.70 -3.29 9.15
CA THR A 98 1.56 -3.90 9.86
C THR A 98 0.35 -4.05 8.93
N ILE A 99 0.09 -3.08 8.05
CA ILE A 99 -0.94 -3.20 7.01
C ILE A 99 -0.62 -4.35 6.04
N ALA A 100 0.64 -4.52 5.64
CA ALA A 100 1.05 -5.59 4.73
C ALA A 100 0.82 -6.97 5.35
N GLU A 101 1.27 -7.15 6.59
CA GLU A 101 1.05 -8.36 7.37
C GLU A 101 -0.44 -8.63 7.58
N PHE A 102 -1.23 -7.63 7.97
CA PHE A 102 -2.66 -7.81 8.20
C PHE A 102 -3.43 -8.20 6.92
N LEU A 103 -3.15 -7.54 5.80
CA LEU A 103 -3.92 -7.75 4.55
C LEU A 103 -3.48 -8.97 3.75
N PHE A 104 -2.19 -9.29 3.79
CA PHE A 104 -1.59 -10.29 2.91
C PHE A 104 -0.90 -11.43 3.68
N ASP A 105 -1.09 -11.47 5.00
CA ASP A 105 -0.58 -12.47 5.94
C ASP A 105 0.96 -12.62 5.94
N LYS A 106 1.68 -11.64 5.36
CA LYS A 106 3.13 -11.65 5.15
C LYS A 106 3.69 -10.22 5.21
N GLU A 107 4.66 -9.98 6.08
CA GLU A 107 5.38 -8.69 6.09
C GLU A 107 6.15 -8.48 4.76
N GLU A 108 6.60 -9.55 4.12
CA GLU A 108 7.29 -9.51 2.82
C GLU A 108 6.38 -9.08 1.66
N ALA A 109 5.06 -8.93 1.89
CA ALA A 109 4.17 -8.28 0.94
C ALA A 109 4.41 -6.76 0.88
N LEU A 110 5.26 -6.20 1.75
CA LEU A 110 5.77 -4.84 1.63
C LEU A 110 6.81 -4.74 0.50
N ILE A 111 6.55 -3.86 -0.44
CA ILE A 111 7.51 -3.37 -1.44
C ILE A 111 7.92 -1.98 -0.98
N GLN A 112 9.15 -1.82 -0.49
CA GLN A 112 9.69 -0.53 -0.07
C GLN A 112 10.59 0.05 -1.15
N VAL A 113 10.37 1.33 -1.46
CA VAL A 113 11.14 2.08 -2.45
C VAL A 113 11.52 3.42 -1.82
N ASP A 114 12.83 3.66 -1.70
CA ASP A 114 13.38 4.92 -1.18
C ASP A 114 13.37 5.97 -2.30
N MET A 115 12.60 7.05 -2.12
CA MET A 115 12.48 8.11 -3.11
C MET A 115 13.73 8.99 -3.22
N SER A 116 14.65 8.91 -2.26
CA SER A 116 15.97 9.54 -2.35
C SER A 116 16.83 8.93 -3.47
N GLU A 117 16.60 7.67 -3.87
CA GLU A 117 17.25 7.06 -5.03
C GLU A 117 16.75 7.63 -6.38
N TYR A 118 15.62 8.34 -6.36
CA TYR A 118 14.93 8.85 -7.54
C TYR A 118 14.92 10.38 -7.64
N MET A 119 15.87 11.05 -6.98
CA MET A 119 16.01 12.51 -6.97
C MET A 119 16.35 13.10 -8.35
N GLU A 120 17.04 12.33 -9.20
CA GLU A 120 17.54 12.80 -10.48
C GLU A 120 16.64 12.33 -11.62
N LYS A 121 16.41 13.17 -12.64
CA LYS A 121 15.50 12.84 -13.75
C LYS A 121 15.77 11.48 -14.42
N HIS A 122 17.04 11.13 -14.62
CA HIS A 122 17.42 9.87 -15.27
C HIS A 122 17.26 8.65 -14.34
N SER A 123 17.21 8.84 -13.02
CA SER A 123 16.96 7.75 -12.08
C SER A 123 15.50 7.32 -12.07
N VAL A 124 14.56 8.23 -12.42
CA VAL A 124 13.12 7.94 -12.54
C VAL A 124 12.83 6.81 -13.54
N SER A 125 13.59 6.72 -14.64
CA SER A 125 13.41 5.65 -15.60
C SER A 125 13.70 4.27 -15.00
N LYS A 126 14.47 4.16 -13.91
CA LYS A 126 14.67 2.87 -13.23
C LYS A 126 13.37 2.31 -12.63
N LEU A 127 12.38 3.13 -12.30
CA LEU A 127 11.08 2.66 -11.77
C LEU A 127 10.28 1.88 -12.82
N VAL A 128 10.33 2.33 -14.08
CA VAL A 128 9.52 1.83 -15.20
C VAL A 128 10.31 1.14 -16.30
N GLY A 129 11.64 1.18 -16.23
CA GLY A 129 12.57 0.70 -17.25
C GLY A 129 13.07 1.85 -18.14
N SER A 130 14.30 1.71 -18.63
CA SER A 130 14.86 2.64 -19.62
C SER A 130 14.12 2.52 -20.96
N PRO A 131 13.95 3.60 -21.74
CA PRO A 131 13.37 3.53 -23.09
C PRO A 131 14.25 2.73 -24.08
N PRO A 132 13.69 2.28 -25.22
CA PRO A 132 14.48 1.65 -26.29
C PRO A 132 15.66 2.53 -26.72
N GLY A 133 16.85 1.95 -26.75
CA GLY A 133 18.09 2.64 -27.14
C GLY A 133 18.91 3.27 -26.00
N TYR A 134 18.48 3.12 -24.74
CA TYR A 134 19.24 3.54 -23.55
C TYR A 134 19.85 2.33 -22.82
N VAL A 135 20.93 2.56 -22.07
CA VAL A 135 21.53 1.53 -21.20
C VAL A 135 20.49 1.09 -20.15
N GLY A 136 20.37 -0.23 -19.96
CA GLY A 136 19.36 -0.82 -19.08
C GLY A 136 17.97 -0.98 -19.72
N TYR A 137 17.82 -0.84 -21.04
CA TYR A 137 16.56 -1.12 -21.74
C TYR A 137 16.05 -2.55 -21.52
N ASP A 138 16.96 -3.53 -21.49
CA ASP A 138 16.62 -4.93 -21.26
C ASP A 138 16.28 -5.21 -19.78
N GLU A 139 16.62 -4.28 -18.87
CA GLU A 139 16.23 -4.34 -17.46
C GLU A 139 14.81 -3.79 -17.32
N GLY A 140 13.88 -4.63 -16.86
CA GLY A 140 12.52 -4.18 -16.52
C GLY A 140 12.55 -3.13 -15.41
N GLY A 141 11.51 -2.30 -15.35
CA GLY A 141 11.39 -1.30 -14.28
C GLY A 141 11.38 -1.92 -12.90
N GLN A 142 12.15 -1.38 -11.95
CA GLN A 142 12.26 -1.91 -10.60
C GLN A 142 10.90 -2.02 -9.91
N LEU A 143 10.09 -0.96 -9.97
CA LEU A 143 8.75 -0.96 -9.36
C LEU A 143 7.79 -1.88 -10.13
N THR A 144 7.79 -1.80 -11.46
CA THR A 144 6.89 -2.62 -12.30
C THR A 144 7.19 -4.12 -12.16
N GLU A 145 8.47 -4.51 -12.08
CA GLU A 145 8.92 -5.88 -11.85
C GLU A 145 8.55 -6.38 -10.45
N MET A 146 8.77 -5.57 -9.40
CA MET A 146 8.43 -5.95 -8.02
C MET A 146 6.92 -6.17 -7.88
N VAL A 147 6.09 -5.26 -8.42
CA VAL A 147 4.63 -5.39 -8.36
C VAL A 147 4.14 -6.54 -9.24
N ARG A 148 4.75 -6.80 -10.40
CA ARG A 148 4.39 -7.98 -11.21
C ARG A 148 4.63 -9.29 -10.46
N ARG A 149 5.71 -9.37 -9.66
CA ARG A 149 6.01 -10.54 -8.83
C ARG A 149 5.14 -10.63 -7.58
N LYS A 150 4.70 -9.48 -7.03
CA LYS A 150 3.87 -9.36 -5.83
C LYS A 150 2.67 -8.44 -6.11
N PRO A 151 1.67 -8.89 -6.90
CA PRO A 151 0.56 -8.04 -7.34
C PRO A 151 -0.40 -7.66 -6.19
N TYR A 152 -0.31 -8.37 -5.08
CA TYR A 152 -0.99 -8.08 -3.82
C TYR A 152 0.09 -7.66 -2.81
N SER A 153 0.21 -6.35 -2.61
CA SER A 153 1.31 -5.79 -1.83
C SER A 153 0.95 -4.44 -1.25
N VAL A 154 1.67 -4.06 -0.20
CA VAL A 154 1.75 -2.66 0.23
C VAL A 154 2.98 -2.07 -0.44
N ILE A 155 2.81 -0.99 -1.19
CA ILE A 155 3.90 -0.25 -1.82
C ILE A 155 4.18 0.96 -0.94
N LEU A 156 5.35 0.96 -0.30
CA LEU A 156 5.84 2.07 0.51
C LEU A 156 6.83 2.91 -0.29
N LEU A 157 6.44 4.13 -0.61
CA LEU A 157 7.26 5.17 -1.23
C LEU A 157 7.76 6.08 -0.11
N ASP A 158 8.97 5.81 0.39
CA ASP A 158 9.53 6.50 1.55
C ASP A 158 10.17 7.83 1.13
N GLU A 159 10.02 8.89 1.93
CA GLU A 159 10.56 10.24 1.67
C GLU A 159 10.13 10.84 0.32
N ILE A 160 8.83 10.81 0.01
CA ILE A 160 8.28 11.24 -1.28
C ILE A 160 8.65 12.68 -1.67
N GLU A 161 8.93 13.55 -0.69
CA GLU A 161 9.40 14.91 -0.93
C GLU A 161 10.77 15.00 -1.60
N LYS A 162 11.55 13.91 -1.60
CA LYS A 162 12.86 13.83 -2.24
C LYS A 162 12.78 13.43 -3.70
N ALA A 163 11.70 12.76 -4.11
CA ALA A 163 11.53 12.28 -5.48
C ALA A 163 11.63 13.42 -6.50
N HIS A 164 12.19 13.12 -7.67
CA HIS A 164 12.06 14.00 -8.82
C HIS A 164 10.56 14.18 -9.19
N PRO A 165 10.11 15.38 -9.62
CA PRO A 165 8.71 15.63 -9.94
C PRO A 165 8.09 14.65 -10.97
N ASP A 166 8.88 14.13 -11.89
CA ASP A 166 8.42 13.15 -12.89
C ASP A 166 7.91 11.84 -12.27
N VAL A 167 8.30 11.50 -11.03
CA VAL A 167 7.74 10.36 -10.29
C VAL A 167 6.24 10.54 -10.08
N PHE A 168 5.76 11.77 -9.82
CA PHE A 168 4.33 12.00 -9.61
C PHE A 168 3.49 11.70 -10.85
N ASN A 169 4.03 11.87 -12.07
CA ASN A 169 3.31 11.50 -13.29
C ASN A 169 3.05 9.98 -13.34
N ILE A 170 4.03 9.18 -12.91
CA ILE A 170 3.89 7.72 -12.78
C ILE A 170 2.82 7.40 -11.73
N LEU A 171 2.87 8.06 -10.58
CA LEU A 171 1.91 7.83 -9.48
C LEU A 171 0.48 8.21 -9.87
N LEU A 172 0.29 9.34 -10.57
CA LEU A 172 -1.01 9.77 -11.07
C LEU A 172 -1.63 8.71 -11.98
N GLN A 173 -0.84 8.14 -12.89
CA GLN A 173 -1.30 7.04 -13.74
C GLN A 173 -1.78 5.84 -12.93
N ILE A 174 -1.01 5.47 -11.89
CA ILE A 174 -1.40 4.37 -10.98
C ILE A 174 -2.68 4.70 -10.22
N PHE A 175 -2.83 5.93 -9.71
CA PHE A 175 -4.00 6.34 -8.93
C PHE A 175 -5.29 6.40 -9.75
N GLU A 176 -5.19 6.77 -11.03
CA GLU A 176 -6.33 6.90 -11.93
C GLU A 176 -6.72 5.56 -12.57
N GLU A 177 -5.75 4.81 -13.10
CA GLU A 177 -6.01 3.62 -13.91
C GLU A 177 -5.72 2.29 -13.20
N GLY A 178 -5.06 2.34 -12.04
CA GLY A 178 -4.58 1.15 -11.30
C GLY A 178 -3.68 0.25 -12.13
N ARG A 179 -2.97 0.83 -13.10
CA ARG A 179 -2.03 0.12 -13.95
C ARG A 179 -0.89 1.02 -14.35
N LEU A 180 0.25 0.42 -14.64
CA LEU A 180 1.41 1.09 -15.19
C LEU A 180 1.93 0.29 -16.37
N THR A 181 2.35 0.98 -17.43
CA THR A 181 3.01 0.32 -18.57
C THR A 181 4.50 0.60 -18.47
N ASP A 182 5.31 -0.46 -18.46
CA ASP A 182 6.75 -0.33 -18.44
C ASP A 182 7.31 0.09 -19.82
N SER A 183 8.60 0.41 -19.89
CA SER A 183 9.26 0.83 -21.13
C SER A 183 9.30 -0.25 -22.22
N GLN A 184 9.06 -1.51 -21.86
CA GLN A 184 8.95 -2.66 -22.76
C GLN A 184 7.50 -2.90 -23.23
N GLY A 185 6.56 -2.03 -22.84
CA GLY A 185 5.15 -2.13 -23.20
C GLY A 185 4.35 -3.15 -22.39
N LYS A 186 4.93 -3.74 -21.33
CA LYS A 186 4.22 -4.68 -20.45
C LYS A 186 3.36 -3.88 -19.48
N ARG A 187 2.10 -4.28 -19.35
CA ARG A 187 1.16 -3.70 -18.39
C ARG A 187 1.23 -4.44 -17.06
N VAL A 188 1.36 -3.69 -15.98
CA VAL A 188 1.37 -4.18 -14.60
C VAL A 188 0.15 -3.63 -13.87
N ASP A 189 -0.54 -4.49 -13.13
CA ASP A 189 -1.78 -4.17 -12.40
C ASP A 189 -1.46 -3.81 -10.94
N PHE A 190 -2.05 -2.70 -10.47
CA PHE A 190 -1.90 -2.14 -9.13
C PHE A 190 -3.24 -2.11 -8.36
N LYS A 191 -4.33 -2.67 -8.89
CA LYS A 191 -5.67 -2.62 -8.26
C LYS A 191 -5.74 -3.32 -6.90
N ASN A 192 -4.87 -4.32 -6.72
CA ASN A 192 -4.77 -5.13 -5.51
C ASN A 192 -3.66 -4.65 -4.55
N THR A 193 -3.12 -3.45 -4.78
CA THR A 193 -2.09 -2.87 -3.92
C THR A 193 -2.66 -1.80 -3.00
N VAL A 194 -2.00 -1.61 -1.86
CA VAL A 194 -2.16 -0.41 -1.03
C VAL A 194 -0.92 0.44 -1.25
N ILE A 195 -1.08 1.71 -1.59
CA ILE A 195 0.04 2.63 -1.79
C ILE A 195 0.15 3.52 -0.57
N VAL A 196 1.32 3.54 0.05
CA VAL A 196 1.67 4.39 1.19
C VAL A 196 2.84 5.26 0.76
N MET A 197 2.66 6.56 0.82
CA MET A 197 3.74 7.54 0.69
C MET A 197 4.06 8.07 2.08
N THR A 198 5.33 8.21 2.43
CA THR A 198 5.72 8.92 3.65
C THR A 198 6.33 10.25 3.27
N SER A 199 6.15 11.24 4.15
CA SER A 199 6.92 12.47 4.08
C SER A 199 7.32 12.93 5.46
N ASN A 200 8.53 13.48 5.58
CA ASN A 200 9.01 14.15 6.79
C ASN A 200 8.68 15.65 6.79
N LEU A 201 7.98 16.15 5.77
CA LEU A 201 7.45 17.52 5.74
C LEU A 201 6.44 17.73 6.87
N GLY A 202 6.34 18.97 7.36
CA GLY A 202 5.53 19.35 8.53
C GLY A 202 6.18 19.07 9.90
N ALA A 203 7.24 18.25 9.97
CA ALA A 203 7.90 17.90 11.23
C ALA A 203 8.53 19.11 11.96
N ARG A 204 9.00 20.12 11.22
CA ARG A 204 9.61 21.34 11.80
C ARG A 204 8.60 22.21 12.53
N GLU A 205 7.33 22.19 12.12
CA GLU A 205 6.28 22.93 12.82
C GLU A 205 5.81 22.18 14.07
N ILE A 206 5.72 20.85 13.97
CA ILE A 206 5.41 19.95 15.09
C ILE A 206 6.49 20.02 16.18
N GLN A 207 7.77 20.11 15.81
CA GLN A 207 8.85 20.26 16.80
C GLN A 207 8.86 21.62 17.51
N LYS A 208 8.36 22.68 16.85
CA LYS A 208 8.25 24.01 17.46
C LYS A 208 7.08 24.12 18.45
N SER A 209 6.04 23.30 18.31
CA SER A 209 4.90 23.29 19.22
C SER A 209 5.14 22.50 20.51
N THR A 210 6.18 21.65 20.57
CA THR A 210 6.61 21.01 21.83
C THR A 210 7.43 22.00 22.66
N PRO A 211 6.93 22.53 23.79
CA PRO A 211 7.70 23.48 24.59
C PRO A 211 8.90 22.75 25.20
N MET A 212 10.11 23.22 24.91
CA MET A 212 11.31 22.73 25.57
C MET A 212 11.33 23.27 27.01
N GLY A 213 10.83 22.49 27.97
CA GLY A 213 10.87 22.83 29.39
C GLY A 213 9.96 21.97 30.26
N PHE A 214 10.39 21.68 31.50
CA PHE A 214 9.56 21.08 32.54
C PHE A 214 8.47 22.08 32.96
N LYS A 215 7.37 22.14 32.20
CA LYS A 215 6.13 22.75 32.66
C LYS A 215 5.11 21.63 32.74
N ILE A 216 4.76 21.25 33.96
CA ILE A 216 3.57 20.43 34.24
C ILE A 216 2.39 21.29 33.80
N ILE A 217 1.95 21.09 32.57
CA ILE A 217 0.66 21.55 32.06
C ILE A 217 -0.16 20.28 31.93
N ASN A 218 -1.34 20.25 32.54
CA ASN A 218 -2.25 19.11 32.50
C ASN A 218 -2.45 18.65 31.04
N THR A 219 -1.81 17.53 30.72
CA THR A 219 -1.72 16.92 29.40
C THR A 219 -2.90 16.00 29.16
N GLU A 220 -4.08 16.55 28.83
CA GLU A 220 -5.12 15.70 28.25
C GLU A 220 -5.76 16.21 26.95
N ASP A 221 -5.76 17.51 26.58
CA ASP A 221 -6.59 17.93 25.42
C ASP A 221 -6.00 18.93 24.40
N LEU A 222 -4.74 19.37 24.48
CA LEU A 222 -4.28 20.54 23.70
C LEU A 222 -3.18 20.35 22.64
N SER A 223 -2.81 19.13 22.26
CA SER A 223 -1.68 18.95 21.32
C SER A 223 -2.04 18.38 19.95
N TYR A 224 -3.11 17.58 19.80
CA TYR A 224 -3.32 16.83 18.56
C TYR A 224 -4.17 17.60 17.55
N ASP A 225 -5.25 18.23 18.02
CA ASP A 225 -6.19 18.93 17.15
C ASP A 225 -5.59 20.22 16.55
N GLU A 226 -4.78 20.97 17.30
CA GLU A 226 -4.11 22.17 16.79
C GLU A 226 -3.02 21.85 15.74
N ILE A 227 -2.31 20.73 15.89
CA ILE A 227 -1.32 20.27 14.93
C ILE A 227 -2.00 19.83 13.64
N LYS A 228 -3.10 19.09 13.78
CA LYS A 228 -3.91 18.63 12.66
C LYS A 228 -4.50 19.80 11.87
N GLU A 229 -5.03 20.80 12.54
CA GLU A 229 -5.66 21.96 11.88
C GLU A 229 -4.65 22.75 11.02
N LYS A 230 -3.41 22.91 11.51
CA LYS A 230 -2.35 23.59 10.74
C LYS A 230 -1.87 22.78 9.53
N VAL A 231 -1.63 21.48 9.71
CA VAL A 231 -1.18 20.60 8.61
C VAL A 231 -2.24 20.47 7.52
N MET A 232 -3.53 20.54 7.85
CA MET A 232 -4.63 20.45 6.88
C MET A 232 -4.96 21.78 6.18
N SER A 233 -4.35 22.88 6.60
CA SER A 233 -4.58 24.22 6.06
C SER A 233 -3.58 24.66 4.98
N GLU A 234 -2.54 23.85 4.72
CA GLU A 234 -1.60 23.96 3.59
C GLU A 234 -1.97 23.01 2.45
#